data_AF-A0A5U0Q0W0-F1
#
_entry.id   AF-A0A5U0Q0W0-F1
#
_cell.length_a   1.000
_cell.length_b   1.000
_cell.length_c   1.000
_cell.angle_alpha   90.00
_cell.angle_beta   90.00
_cell.angle_gamma   90.00
#
_symmetry.space_group_name_H-M   'P 1'
#
loop_
_entity.id
_entity.type
_entity.pdbx_description
1 polymer ?
#
loop_
_entity_poly.entity_id
_entity_poly.type
_entity_poly.pdbx_seq_one_letter_code
_entity_poly.pdbx_strand_id
1 'polypeptide(L)'
;MNTFLTSLVSILRKAFPRIRHGKSEWIANHTGYLRFQAEVWRDESDHFHAVVNKRSGWMNPHYERVVDCGEFDSFHRAMNTAYSRALELARLRYAWELTG
;
A
#
# COMPACT_ATOMS: atom_id res chain seq x y z
N MET A 1 -16.96 13.10 -30.91
CA MET A 1 -17.45 13.66 -29.64
C MET A 1 -17.10 12.73 -28.47
N ASN A 2 -15.85 12.23 -28.40
CA ASN A 2 -15.42 11.22 -27.41
C ASN A 2 -14.31 11.73 -26.47
N THR A 3 -13.59 12.78 -26.86
CA THR A 3 -12.43 13.33 -26.14
C THR A 3 -12.82 14.05 -24.84
N PHE A 4 -13.98 14.71 -24.82
CA PHE A 4 -14.50 15.38 -23.62
C PHE A 4 -14.85 14.39 -22.51
N LEU A 5 -15.53 13.29 -22.84
CA LEU A 5 -15.90 12.25 -21.87
C LEU A 5 -14.66 11.55 -21.30
N THR A 6 -13.66 11.21 -22.12
CA THR A 6 -12.40 10.59 -21.65
C THR A 6 -11.59 11.53 -20.76
N SER A 7 -11.60 12.83 -21.06
CA SER A 7 -10.92 13.85 -20.23
C SER A 7 -11.61 14.00 -18.87
N LEU A 8 -12.95 14.06 -18.87
CA LEU A 8 -13.75 14.23 -17.66
C LEU A 8 -13.65 13.00 -16.74
N VAL A 9 -13.64 11.78 -17.31
CA VAL A 9 -13.37 10.54 -16.56
C VAL A 9 -11.95 10.53 -15.97
N SER A 10 -10.94 11.01 -16.71
CA SER A 10 -9.56 11.08 -16.21
C SER A 10 -9.39 12.09 -15.07
N ILE A 11 -10.10 13.22 -15.13
CA ILE A 11 -10.13 14.23 -14.07
C ILE A 11 -10.87 13.69 -12.84
N LEU A 12 -12.01 13.02 -13.03
CA LEU A 12 -12.75 12.38 -11.93
C LEU A 12 -11.92 11.25 -11.28
N ARG A 13 -11.20 10.44 -12.06
CA ARG A 13 -10.25 9.42 -11.56
C ARG A 13 -9.10 10.00 -10.74
N LYS A 14 -8.64 11.22 -11.05
CA LYS A 14 -7.65 11.95 -10.24
C LYS A 14 -8.26 12.57 -8.98
N ALA A 15 -9.53 12.96 -9.04
CA ALA A 15 -10.23 13.66 -7.95
C ALA A 15 -10.79 12.71 -6.88
N PHE A 16 -11.17 11.49 -7.26
CA PHE A 16 -11.54 10.44 -6.31
C PHE A 16 -10.30 9.66 -5.92
N PRO A 17 -9.69 9.88 -4.73
CA PRO A 17 -8.64 9.00 -4.25
C PRO A 17 -9.23 7.58 -4.25
N ARG A 18 -8.62 6.67 -5.02
CA ARG A 18 -8.95 5.24 -5.07
C ARG A 18 -9.42 4.82 -3.68
N ILE A 19 -10.68 4.39 -3.57
CA ILE A 19 -11.33 4.12 -2.30
C ILE A 19 -10.42 3.14 -1.55
N ARG A 20 -9.79 3.63 -0.48
CA ARG A 20 -8.86 2.84 0.31
C ARG A 20 -9.69 1.87 1.13
N HIS A 21 -9.84 0.67 0.59
CA HIS A 21 -10.49 -0.41 1.30
C HIS A 21 -9.48 -0.96 2.29
N GLY A 22 -9.49 -0.44 3.51
CA GLY A 22 -8.71 -0.98 4.63
C GLY A 22 -7.24 -0.57 4.68
N LYS A 23 -6.81 -0.23 5.89
CA LYS A 23 -5.40 -0.03 6.26
C LYS A 23 -5.16 -0.70 7.60
N SER A 24 -4.01 -1.36 7.73
CA SER A 24 -3.56 -1.81 9.04
C SER A 24 -2.97 -0.65 9.85
N GLU A 25 -2.72 -0.88 11.13
CA GLU A 25 -1.83 -0.01 11.90
C GLU A 25 -0.39 -0.08 11.37
N TRP A 26 0.42 0.93 11.74
CA TRP A 26 1.85 0.95 11.44
C TRP A 26 2.59 0.00 12.37
N ILE A 27 3.22 -1.03 11.80
CA ILE A 27 4.01 -2.03 12.51
C ILE A 27 5.45 -1.54 12.56
N ALA A 28 5.96 -1.21 13.74
CA ALA A 28 7.33 -0.79 13.91
C ALA A 28 8.29 -1.98 13.81
N ASN A 29 9.46 -1.75 13.21
CA ASN A 29 10.56 -2.69 13.34
C ASN A 29 11.21 -2.60 14.73
N HIS A 30 12.14 -3.50 15.03
CA HIS A 30 12.84 -3.55 16.31
C HIS A 30 13.58 -2.23 16.69
N THR A 31 14.02 -1.41 15.73
CA THR A 31 14.62 -0.08 16.01
C THR A 31 13.60 1.03 16.25
N GLY A 32 12.34 0.84 15.83
CA GLY A 32 11.33 1.87 15.76
C GLY A 32 11.51 2.93 14.65
N TYR A 33 12.68 2.98 14.00
CA TYR A 33 12.99 3.91 12.91
C TYR A 33 12.19 3.62 11.63
N LEU A 34 11.93 2.34 11.36
CA LEU A 34 11.08 1.91 10.24
C LEU A 34 9.73 1.45 10.76
N ARG A 35 8.70 1.76 10.00
CA ARG A 35 7.35 1.23 10.21
C ARG A 35 6.77 0.78 8.88
N PHE A 36 5.97 -0.27 8.92
CA PHE A 36 5.34 -0.85 7.75
C PHE A 36 3.82 -0.86 7.93
N GLN A 37 3.07 -0.62 6.87
CA GLN A 37 1.61 -0.64 6.88
C GLN A 37 1.11 -1.38 5.66
N ALA A 38 0.23 -2.35 5.89
CA ALA A 38 -0.55 -2.96 4.82
C ALA A 38 -1.65 -1.99 4.38
N GLU A 39 -1.76 -1.80 3.08
CA GLU A 39 -2.81 -1.01 2.46
C GLU A 39 -3.41 -1.80 1.31
N VAL A 40 -4.74 -1.77 1.23
CA VAL A 40 -5.47 -2.35 0.11
C VAL A 40 -6.35 -1.27 -0.50
N TRP A 41 -6.45 -1.26 -1.83
CA TRP A 41 -7.46 -0.48 -2.53
C TRP A 41 -8.17 -1.35 -3.55
N ARG A 42 -9.41 -1.01 -3.84
CA ARG A 42 -10.19 -1.65 -4.89
C ARG A 42 -10.00 -0.87 -6.18
N ASP A 43 -9.81 -1.56 -7.29
CA ASP A 43 -9.76 -0.95 -8.60
C ASP A 43 -11.14 -0.88 -9.25
N GLU A 44 -11.17 -0.43 -10.51
CA GLU A 44 -12.41 -0.29 -11.28
C GLU A 44 -12.98 -1.63 -11.79
N SER A 45 -12.17 -2.69 -11.77
CA SER A 45 -12.54 -4.04 -12.21
C SER A 45 -12.97 -4.94 -11.05
N ASP A 46 -13.17 -4.36 -9.85
CA ASP A 46 -13.52 -5.08 -8.62
C ASP A 46 -12.40 -5.98 -8.06
N HIS A 47 -11.15 -5.74 -8.45
CA HIS A 47 -10.00 -6.42 -7.84
C HIS A 47 -9.42 -5.58 -6.70
N PHE A 48 -8.88 -6.28 -5.72
CA PHE A 48 -8.20 -5.70 -4.57
C PHE A 48 -6.69 -5.74 -4.79
N HIS A 49 -6.09 -4.57 -4.86
CA HIS A 49 -4.65 -4.40 -4.97
C HIS A 49 -4.06 -4.24 -3.57
N ALA A 50 -3.09 -5.07 -3.24
CA ALA A 50 -2.50 -5.09 -1.92
C ALA A 50 -1.04 -4.62 -1.97
N VAL A 51 -0.67 -3.71 -1.08
CA VAL A 51 0.72 -3.24 -0.98
C VAL A 51 1.16 -3.09 0.46
N VAL A 52 2.47 -2.96 0.62
CA VAL A 52 3.08 -2.52 1.87
C VAL A 52 3.74 -1.16 1.67
N ASN A 53 3.34 -0.21 2.51
CA ASN A 53 4.00 1.08 2.63
C ASN A 53 5.05 1.01 3.75
N LYS A 54 6.15 1.73 3.56
CA LYS A 54 7.17 1.98 4.57
C LYS A 54 7.15 3.45 4.97
N ARG A 55 7.23 3.68 6.27
CA ARG A 55 7.56 4.97 6.85
C ARG A 55 8.95 4.86 7.48
N SER A 56 9.84 5.80 7.15
CA SER A 56 11.16 5.90 7.76
C SER A 56 11.37 7.28 8.38
N GLY A 57 12.14 7.37 9.45
CA GLY A 57 12.49 8.65 10.09
C GLY A 57 11.60 9.02 11.29
N TRP A 58 12.21 9.76 12.22
CA TRP A 58 11.60 10.19 13.47
C TRP A 58 10.87 11.53 13.33
N MET A 59 11.63 12.61 13.11
CA MET A 59 11.09 13.98 13.04
C MET A 59 10.53 14.35 11.66
N ASN A 60 11.18 13.90 10.58
CA ASN A 60 10.75 14.15 9.19
C ASN A 60 10.48 12.81 8.50
N PRO A 61 9.29 12.23 8.69
CA PRO A 61 9.00 10.90 8.18
C PRO A 61 8.88 10.90 6.66
N HIS A 62 9.63 10.02 6.00
CA HIS A 62 9.49 9.72 4.59
C HIS A 62 8.59 8.51 4.40
N TYR A 63 7.69 8.58 3.41
CA TYR A 63 6.73 7.54 3.08
C TYR A 63 6.99 7.05 1.67
N GLU A 64 7.11 5.74 1.51
CA GLU A 64 7.26 5.11 0.21
C GLU A 64 6.52 3.77 0.17
N ARG A 65 6.13 3.35 -1.03
CA ARG A 65 5.61 1.99 -1.25
C ARG A 65 6.79 1.07 -1.50
N VAL A 66 6.89 -0.01 -0.74
CA VAL A 66 8.07 -0.90 -0.77
C VAL A 66 7.79 -2.30 -1.31
N VAL A 67 6.54 -2.76 -1.23
CA VAL A 67 6.15 -4.07 -1.77
C VAL A 67 4.81 -3.95 -2.46
N ASP A 68 4.75 -4.43 -3.70
CA ASP A 68 3.50 -4.77 -4.37
C ASP A 68 3.20 -6.25 -4.12
N CYS A 69 2.09 -6.55 -3.44
CA CYS A 69 1.68 -7.91 -3.15
C CYS A 69 0.78 -8.50 -4.24
N GLY A 70 0.45 -7.71 -5.27
CA GLY A 70 -0.39 -8.11 -6.39
C GLY A 70 -1.88 -7.85 -6.18
N GLU A 71 -2.66 -8.48 -7.06
CA GLU A 71 -4.11 -8.34 -7.17
C GLU A 71 -4.82 -9.58 -6.63
N PHE A 72 -5.99 -9.37 -6.02
CA PHE A 72 -6.79 -10.42 -5.38
C PHE A 72 -8.28 -10.19 -5.61
N ASP A 73 -9.05 -11.28 -5.73
CA ASP A 73 -10.51 -11.22 -5.84
C ASP A 73 -11.22 -10.93 -4.51
N SER A 74 -10.48 -10.94 -3.39
CA SER A 74 -11.04 -10.81 -2.05
C SER A 74 -10.22 -9.86 -1.20
N PHE A 75 -10.90 -8.87 -0.63
CA PHE A 75 -10.33 -7.93 0.35
C PHE A 75 -9.61 -8.65 1.49
N HIS A 76 -10.20 -9.72 2.04
CA HIS A 76 -9.61 -10.44 3.17
C HIS A 76 -8.28 -11.12 2.79
N ARG A 77 -8.21 -11.73 1.60
CA ARG A 77 -6.97 -12.33 1.08
C ARG A 77 -5.90 -11.28 0.81
N ALA A 78 -6.30 -10.17 0.18
CA ALA A 78 -5.43 -9.03 -0.06
C ALA A 78 -4.83 -8.48 1.25
N MET A 79 -5.69 -8.20 2.23
CA MET A 79 -5.27 -7.62 3.51
C MET A 79 -4.39 -8.58 4.30
N ASN A 80 -4.76 -9.86 4.42
CA ASN A 80 -3.93 -10.84 5.13
C ASN A 80 -2.56 -11.01 4.48
N THR A 81 -2.49 -10.99 3.15
CA THR A 81 -1.22 -11.12 2.42
C THR A 81 -0.34 -9.90 2.67
N ALA A 82 -0.86 -8.69 2.46
CA ALA A 82 -0.10 -7.47 2.71
C ALA A 82 0.30 -7.32 4.19
N TYR A 83 -0.57 -7.71 5.12
CA TYR A 83 -0.28 -7.66 6.56
C TYR A 83 0.82 -8.65 6.96
N SER A 84 0.78 -9.87 6.43
CA SER A 84 1.83 -10.87 6.66
C SER A 84 3.17 -10.39 6.13
N ARG A 85 3.20 -9.79 4.93
CA ARG A 85 4.41 -9.17 4.38
C ARG A 85 4.89 -8.01 5.25
N ALA A 86 4.01 -7.11 5.69
CA ALA A 86 4.38 -6.01 6.58
C ALA A 86 5.00 -6.51 7.90
N LEU A 87 4.49 -7.62 8.47
CA LEU A 87 5.08 -8.26 9.64
C LEU A 87 6.47 -8.85 9.36
N GLU A 88 6.65 -9.53 8.24
CA GLU A 88 7.96 -10.05 7.82
C GLU A 88 8.98 -8.91 7.71
N LEU A 89 8.61 -7.81 7.04
CA LEU A 89 9.46 -6.62 6.92
C LEU A 89 9.79 -5.99 8.27
N ALA A 90 8.82 -5.90 9.18
CA ALA A 90 9.04 -5.36 10.52
C ALA A 90 9.97 -6.23 11.36
N ARG A 91 9.99 -7.55 11.12
CA ARG A 91 10.90 -8.50 11.79
C ARG A 91 12.34 -8.41 11.30
N LEU A 92 12.58 -7.84 10.11
CA LEU A 92 13.94 -7.64 9.60
C LEU A 92 14.74 -6.76 10.55
N ARG A 93 15.95 -7.22 10.87
CA ARG A 93 16.86 -6.55 11.80
C ARG A 93 17.56 -5.36 11.14
N TYR A 94 17.64 -5.30 9.82
CA TYR A 94 18.27 -4.18 9.13
C TYR A 94 17.49 -3.83 7.86
N ALA A 95 17.31 -2.52 7.62
CA ALA A 95 16.51 -1.95 6.53
C ALA A 95 16.96 -2.33 5.11
N TRP A 96 18.18 -2.84 4.98
CA TRP A 96 18.96 -2.98 3.75
C TRP A 96 18.75 -4.35 3.09
N GLU A 97 18.09 -5.28 3.79
CA GLU A 97 17.89 -6.67 3.36
C GLU A 97 16.80 -6.82 2.27
N LEU A 98 16.20 -5.70 1.81
CA LEU A 98 15.14 -5.68 0.79
C LEU A 98 15.64 -5.40 -0.63
N THR A 99 16.93 -5.62 -0.88
CA THR A 99 17.48 -5.59 -2.24
C THR A 99 17.32 -6.97 -2.86
N GLY A 100 16.22 -7.18 -3.59
CA GLY A 100 15.93 -8.39 -4.35
C GLY A 100 15.04 -8.10 -5.53
#